data_AF-A0A8S3HDR6-F1
#
_entry.id   AF-A0A8S3HDR6-F1
#
_cell.length_a   1.000
_cell.length_b   1.000
_cell.length_c   1.000
_cell.angle_alpha   90.00
_cell.angle_beta   90.00
_cell.angle_gamma   90.00
#
_symmetry.space_group_name_H-M   'P 1'
#
loop_
_entity.id
_entity.type
_entity.pdbx_description
1 polymer ?
#
loop_
_entity_poly.entity_id
_entity_poly.type
_entity_poly.pdbx_seq_one_letter_code
_entity_poly.pdbx_strand_id
1 'polypeptide(L)'
;LYNVTKQLDQNPIQWSLIFTITRGLRLLHDVRLLPRPQEPDQYAKELWMIMLAKMINHEEDFDKANLVLTVDTQRGLQSLFDYIIYLGIKPTEVLPHFFQSNRIHTDSGMTTIGTYLLTLFKHQITSWFGTTPHFITDNVGETNTIEQCRPAVTFLSTVLDLCSREKDIRQKYGSQFIDGIYTCWPQFSSLYYSTNVDDKLLIVTLLTKTFII
;
A
#
# COMPACT_ATOMS: atom_id res chain seq x y z
N LEU A 1 9.45 7.27 -19.22
CA LEU A 1 8.92 6.35 -18.19
C LEU A 1 7.64 5.67 -18.66
N TYR A 2 6.54 6.41 -18.89
CA TYR A 2 5.26 5.86 -19.38
C TYR A 2 5.37 4.78 -20.48
N ASN A 3 6.04 5.09 -21.60
CA ASN A 3 6.23 4.13 -22.70
C ASN A 3 7.04 2.89 -22.28
N VAL A 4 8.02 3.05 -21.39
CA VAL A 4 8.85 1.95 -20.86
C VAL A 4 8.02 1.06 -19.94
N THR A 5 7.22 1.64 -19.05
CA THR A 5 6.31 0.90 -18.16
C THR A 5 5.23 0.16 -18.95
N LYS A 6 4.74 0.75 -20.05
CA LYS A 6 3.74 0.12 -20.93
C LYS A 6 4.30 -1.10 -21.69
N GLN A 7 5.59 -1.07 -22.06
CA GLN A 7 6.27 -2.12 -22.82
C GLN A 7 6.70 -3.35 -21.99
N LEU A 8 6.38 -3.40 -20.69
CA LEU A 8 6.75 -4.49 -19.79
C LEU A 8 6.29 -5.91 -20.23
N ASP A 9 5.30 -6.04 -21.12
CA ASP A 9 4.83 -7.37 -21.60
C ASP A 9 5.66 -7.94 -22.75
N GLN A 10 6.41 -7.10 -23.48
CA GLN A 10 7.00 -7.47 -24.78
C GLN A 10 8.49 -7.75 -24.71
N ASN A 11 9.12 -7.45 -23.58
CA ASN A 11 10.50 -7.75 -23.29
C ASN A 11 10.62 -7.91 -21.78
N PRO A 12 11.53 -8.76 -21.28
CA PRO A 12 12.04 -8.63 -19.91
C PRO A 12 12.84 -7.33 -19.84
N ILE A 13 12.15 -6.19 -19.91
CA ILE A 13 12.69 -4.89 -19.59
C ILE A 13 13.11 -5.04 -18.13
N GLN A 14 14.42 -5.12 -17.94
CA GLN A 14 15.00 -5.43 -16.64
C GLN A 14 14.46 -4.41 -15.66
N TRP A 15 13.82 -4.86 -14.58
CA TRP A 15 13.31 -3.99 -13.52
C TRP A 15 14.41 -3.08 -12.93
N SER A 16 15.69 -3.44 -13.13
CA SER A 16 16.86 -2.59 -12.92
C SER A 16 16.85 -1.29 -13.75
N LEU A 17 16.37 -1.31 -14.99
CA LEU A 17 16.20 -0.12 -15.84
C LEU A 17 15.08 0.78 -15.31
N ILE A 18 13.96 0.20 -14.88
CA ILE A 18 12.87 0.98 -14.24
C ILE A 18 13.37 1.63 -12.96
N PHE A 19 14.10 0.89 -12.12
CA PHE A 19 14.77 1.42 -10.93
C PHE A 19 15.68 2.60 -11.28
N THR A 20 16.52 2.45 -12.31
CA THR A 20 17.46 3.48 -12.73
C THR A 20 16.75 4.73 -13.27
N ILE A 21 15.74 4.56 -14.13
CA ILE A 21 14.97 5.66 -14.71
C ILE A 21 14.21 6.42 -13.62
N THR A 22 13.52 5.72 -12.71
CA THR A 22 12.71 6.36 -11.67
C THR A 22 13.56 7.16 -10.69
N ARG A 23 14.74 6.64 -10.29
CA ARG A 23 15.71 7.41 -9.50
C ARG A 23 16.30 8.59 -10.27
N GLY A 24 16.67 8.40 -11.52
CA GLY A 24 17.21 9.46 -12.38
C GLY A 24 16.22 10.61 -12.55
N LEU A 25 14.95 10.30 -12.85
CA LEU A 25 13.88 11.30 -12.98
C LEU A 25 13.67 12.07 -11.68
N ARG A 26 13.61 11.38 -10.54
CA ARG A 26 13.48 12.03 -9.23
C ARG A 26 14.63 13.02 -8.99
N LEU A 27 15.87 12.59 -9.17
CA LEU A 27 17.05 13.45 -9.02
C LEU A 27 16.98 14.67 -9.94
N LEU A 28 16.66 14.48 -11.22
CA LEU A 28 16.56 15.56 -12.19
C LEU A 28 15.48 16.59 -11.82
N HIS A 29 14.36 16.14 -11.25
CA HIS A 29 13.35 17.06 -10.72
C HIS A 29 13.83 17.78 -9.46
N ASP A 30 14.50 17.09 -8.54
CA ASP A 30 15.01 17.68 -7.29
C ASP A 30 16.04 18.78 -7.57
N VAL A 31 16.90 18.59 -8.57
CA VAL A 31 17.87 19.61 -9.02
C VAL A 31 17.30 20.60 -10.05
N ARG A 32 15.98 20.56 -10.32
CA ARG A 32 15.25 21.43 -11.24
C ARG A 32 15.76 21.42 -12.70
N LEU A 33 16.44 20.35 -13.11
CA LEU A 33 16.92 20.16 -14.48
C LEU A 33 15.82 19.59 -15.39
N LEU A 34 14.80 18.97 -14.82
CA LEU A 34 13.62 18.50 -15.54
C LEU A 34 12.37 19.15 -14.92
N PRO A 35 11.57 19.90 -15.69
CA PRO A 35 10.30 20.42 -15.16
C PRO A 35 9.39 19.27 -14.76
N ARG A 36 8.63 19.46 -13.68
CA ARG A 36 7.58 18.49 -13.31
C ARG A 36 6.55 18.37 -14.44
N PRO A 37 5.88 17.22 -14.60
CA PRO A 37 4.76 17.08 -15.52
C PRO A 37 3.70 18.17 -15.26
N GLN A 38 2.99 18.61 -16.32
CA GLN A 38 1.92 19.61 -16.19
C GLN A 38 0.78 19.13 -15.28
N GLU A 39 0.47 17.83 -15.31
CA GLU A 39 -0.56 17.17 -14.48
C GLU A 39 0.08 16.00 -13.73
N PRO A 40 0.86 16.29 -12.67
CA PRO A 40 1.67 15.28 -12.01
C PRO A 40 0.82 14.25 -11.26
N ASP A 41 -0.37 14.62 -10.77
CA ASP A 41 -1.27 13.70 -10.08
C ASP A 41 -1.89 12.68 -11.05
N GLN A 42 -2.39 13.13 -12.20
CA GLN A 42 -2.96 12.27 -13.24
C GLN A 42 -1.90 11.33 -13.79
N TYR A 43 -0.69 11.84 -14.03
CA TYR A 43 0.44 11.01 -14.42
C TYR A 43 0.79 9.94 -13.38
N ALA A 44 0.77 10.31 -12.09
CA ALA A 44 1.00 9.37 -11.00
C ALA A 44 -0.09 8.28 -10.92
N LYS A 45 -1.36 8.66 -11.10
CA LYS A 45 -2.50 7.70 -11.15
C LYS A 45 -2.35 6.72 -12.30
N GLU A 46 -2.01 7.20 -13.49
CA GLU A 46 -1.78 6.32 -14.64
C GLU A 46 -0.62 5.34 -14.40
N LEU A 47 0.49 5.82 -13.84
CA LEU A 47 1.62 4.96 -13.48
C LEU A 47 1.25 3.93 -12.41
N TRP A 48 0.46 4.32 -11.41
CA TRP A 48 -0.07 3.42 -10.39
C TRP A 48 -0.95 2.34 -11.00
N MET A 49 -1.91 2.71 -11.85
CA MET A 49 -2.80 1.75 -12.51
C MET A 49 -2.05 0.81 -13.45
N ILE A 50 -1.04 1.29 -14.17
CA ILE A 50 -0.18 0.42 -14.99
C ILE A 50 0.59 -0.54 -14.08
N MET A 51 1.25 -0.04 -13.02
CA MET A 51 2.00 -0.88 -12.09
C MET A 51 1.11 -1.95 -11.46
N LEU A 52 -0.08 -1.56 -11.00
CA LEU A 52 -1.07 -2.47 -10.42
C LEU A 52 -1.56 -3.48 -11.44
N ALA A 53 -1.95 -3.05 -12.65
CA ALA A 53 -2.39 -3.95 -13.71
C ALA A 53 -1.29 -4.94 -14.11
N LYS A 54 0.00 -4.56 -14.07
CA LYS A 54 1.09 -5.52 -14.31
C LYS A 54 1.30 -6.47 -13.15
N MET A 55 1.11 -6.00 -11.93
CA MET A 55 1.14 -6.85 -10.75
C MET A 55 -0.05 -7.81 -10.69
N ILE A 56 -1.23 -7.42 -11.20
CA ILE A 56 -2.49 -8.19 -11.16
C ILE A 56 -2.72 -9.03 -12.42
N ASN A 57 -2.46 -8.55 -13.64
CA ASN A 57 -2.69 -9.29 -14.91
C ASN A 57 -1.80 -10.53 -15.08
N HIS A 58 -0.88 -10.79 -14.14
CA HIS A 58 -0.41 -12.15 -13.87
C HIS A 58 -1.50 -13.01 -13.18
N GLU A 59 -2.80 -12.71 -13.30
CA GLU A 59 -3.94 -13.43 -12.70
C GLU A 59 -4.08 -14.86 -13.19
N GLU A 60 -3.78 -15.15 -14.47
CA GLU A 60 -3.66 -16.52 -14.98
C GLU A 60 -2.36 -17.22 -14.50
N ASP A 61 -1.38 -16.44 -14.05
CA ASP A 61 -0.16 -16.91 -13.43
C ASP A 61 -0.27 -16.96 -11.89
N PHE A 62 -1.23 -16.32 -11.21
CA PHE A 62 -1.24 -16.32 -9.73
C PHE A 62 -1.57 -17.70 -9.13
N ASP A 63 -2.28 -18.54 -9.88
CA ASP A 63 -2.50 -19.95 -9.52
C ASP A 63 -1.32 -20.87 -9.93
N LYS A 64 -0.41 -20.40 -10.80
CA LYS A 64 0.72 -21.18 -11.34
C LYS A 64 2.11 -20.68 -10.92
N ALA A 65 2.20 -19.44 -10.46
CA ALA A 65 3.40 -18.73 -10.10
C ALA A 65 3.46 -18.71 -8.59
N ASN A 66 4.19 -19.70 -8.08
CA ASN A 66 5.06 -19.49 -6.96
C ASN A 66 5.92 -18.23 -7.20
N LEU A 67 5.36 -17.06 -6.88
CA LEU A 67 5.85 -15.77 -7.34
C LEU A 67 7.01 -15.33 -6.43
N VAL A 68 8.16 -15.97 -6.60
CA VAL A 68 9.44 -15.45 -6.13
C VAL A 68 9.75 -14.23 -6.99
N LEU A 69 9.33 -13.04 -6.54
CA LEU A 69 9.84 -11.79 -7.10
C LEU A 69 11.36 -11.82 -6.98
N THR A 70 12.07 -11.64 -8.10
CA THR A 70 13.50 -11.40 -8.02
C THR A 70 13.75 -10.12 -7.22
N VAL A 71 14.90 -10.04 -6.56
CA VAL A 71 15.31 -8.83 -5.81
C VAL A 71 15.26 -7.58 -6.70
N ASP A 72 15.59 -7.71 -7.98
CA ASP A 72 15.56 -6.60 -8.94
C ASP A 72 14.14 -6.18 -9.31
N THR A 73 13.22 -7.14 -9.44
CA THR A 73 11.79 -6.86 -9.63
C THR A 73 11.23 -6.09 -8.43
N GLN A 74 11.50 -6.57 -7.22
CA GLN A 74 11.05 -5.91 -6.00
C GLN A 74 11.61 -4.48 -5.90
N ARG A 75 12.90 -4.27 -6.16
CA ARG A 75 13.53 -2.95 -6.14
C ARG A 75 12.95 -2.02 -7.20
N GLY A 76 12.70 -2.53 -8.41
CA GLY A 76 12.10 -1.76 -9.50
C GLY A 76 10.69 -1.28 -9.15
N LEU A 77 9.85 -2.16 -8.62
CA LEU A 77 8.50 -1.85 -8.16
C LEU A 77 8.52 -0.83 -7.01
N GLN A 78 9.36 -1.03 -6.00
CA GLN A 78 9.49 -0.13 -4.85
C GLN A 78 9.93 1.29 -5.29
N SER A 79 10.92 1.38 -6.19
CA SER A 79 11.40 2.67 -6.72
C SER A 79 10.36 3.36 -7.61
N LEU A 80 9.57 2.59 -8.37
CA LEU A 80 8.45 3.14 -9.13
C LEU A 80 7.38 3.69 -8.20
N PHE A 81 7.03 2.96 -7.13
CA PHE A 81 6.05 3.44 -6.15
C PHE A 81 6.52 4.68 -5.40
N ASP A 82 7.80 4.75 -5.01
CA ASP A 82 8.41 5.95 -4.44
C ASP A 82 8.31 7.16 -5.38
N TYR A 83 8.48 6.94 -6.68
CA TYR A 83 8.35 7.99 -7.68
C TYR A 83 6.90 8.43 -7.89
N ILE A 84 5.94 7.49 -7.86
CA ILE A 84 4.50 7.78 -7.91
C ILE A 84 4.10 8.64 -6.69
N ILE A 85 4.57 8.29 -5.49
CA ILE A 85 4.37 9.11 -4.28
C ILE A 85 4.99 10.51 -4.45
N TYR A 86 6.21 10.59 -4.99
CA TYR A 86 6.87 11.88 -5.25
C TYR A 86 6.09 12.79 -6.21
N LEU A 87 5.43 12.22 -7.22
CA LEU A 87 4.57 12.94 -8.15
C LEU A 87 3.27 13.44 -7.51
N GLY A 88 2.95 12.98 -6.29
CA GLY A 88 1.82 13.47 -5.53
C GLY A 88 0.52 12.70 -5.77
N ILE A 89 0.60 11.39 -6.08
CA ILE A 89 -0.59 10.54 -5.99
C ILE A 89 -1.20 10.70 -4.60
N LYS A 90 -2.53 10.71 -4.51
CA LYS A 90 -3.22 10.85 -3.23
C LYS A 90 -3.44 9.47 -2.60
N PRO A 91 -3.39 9.37 -1.27
CA PRO A 91 -3.72 8.13 -0.57
C PRO A 91 -5.08 7.52 -0.96
N THR A 92 -6.09 8.36 -1.19
CA THR A 92 -7.44 7.99 -1.64
C THR A 92 -7.46 7.17 -2.94
N GLU A 93 -6.46 7.35 -3.81
CA GLU A 93 -6.36 6.68 -5.11
C GLU A 93 -5.71 5.29 -5.01
N VAL A 94 -4.92 5.07 -3.96
CA VAL A 94 -4.11 3.85 -3.79
C VAL A 94 -4.78 2.90 -2.79
N LEU A 95 -5.37 3.46 -1.74
CA LEU A 95 -5.99 2.73 -0.64
C LEU A 95 -7.03 1.67 -1.03
N PRO A 96 -7.98 1.95 -1.95
CA PRO A 96 -9.00 0.99 -2.31
C PRO A 96 -8.41 -0.35 -2.78
N HIS A 97 -7.20 -0.33 -3.36
CA HIS A 97 -6.50 -1.52 -3.81
C HIS A 97 -5.87 -2.33 -2.66
N PHE A 98 -5.50 -1.68 -1.56
CA PHE A 98 -5.07 -2.36 -0.34
C PHE A 98 -6.23 -2.98 0.43
N PHE A 99 -7.44 -2.51 0.20
CA PHE A 99 -8.67 -3.03 0.79
C PHE A 99 -9.30 -4.17 -0.03
N GLN A 100 -8.67 -4.54 -1.16
CA GLN A 100 -9.15 -5.66 -1.97
C GLN A 100 -8.93 -7.00 -1.25
N SER A 101 -10.04 -7.69 -0.99
CA SER A 101 -10.08 -9.03 -0.40
C SER A 101 -9.92 -10.16 -1.43
N ASN A 102 -9.65 -9.83 -2.69
CA ASN A 102 -9.36 -10.82 -3.73
C ASN A 102 -8.18 -11.67 -3.29
N ARG A 103 -8.39 -12.99 -3.28
CA ARG A 103 -7.38 -13.95 -2.84
C ARG A 103 -6.43 -14.26 -3.99
N ILE A 104 -5.16 -14.38 -3.65
CA ILE A 104 -4.09 -14.81 -4.55
C ILE A 104 -3.29 -15.92 -3.86
N HIS A 105 -2.71 -16.82 -4.64
CA HIS A 105 -1.77 -17.82 -4.15
C HIS A 105 -0.35 -17.25 -4.13
N THR A 106 0.39 -17.57 -3.07
CA THR A 106 1.81 -17.23 -2.88
C THR A 106 2.55 -18.45 -2.32
N ASP A 107 3.88 -18.46 -2.39
CA ASP A 107 4.72 -19.53 -1.81
C ASP A 107 4.44 -19.80 -0.33
N SER A 108 3.97 -18.78 0.39
CA SER A 108 3.60 -18.85 1.81
C SER A 108 2.15 -19.29 2.07
N GLY A 109 1.36 -19.56 1.02
CA GLY A 109 -0.05 -19.93 1.10
C GLY A 109 -0.99 -18.89 0.45
N MET A 110 -2.29 -19.04 0.71
CA MET A 110 -3.32 -18.13 0.20
C MET A 110 -3.27 -16.79 0.96
N THR A 111 -3.12 -15.68 0.25
CA THR A 111 -3.13 -14.31 0.81
C THR A 111 -4.10 -13.41 0.02
N THR A 112 -4.28 -12.16 0.42
CA THR A 112 -5.05 -11.18 -0.36
C THR A 112 -4.12 -10.27 -1.15
N ILE A 113 -4.61 -9.68 -2.25
CA ILE A 113 -3.89 -8.64 -3.00
C ILE A 113 -3.44 -7.53 -2.04
N GLY A 114 -4.33 -7.09 -1.14
CA GLY A 114 -4.02 -6.08 -0.15
C GLY A 114 -2.84 -6.43 0.75
N THR A 115 -2.81 -7.64 1.31
CA THR A 115 -1.71 -8.12 2.17
C THR A 115 -0.39 -8.26 1.40
N TYR A 116 -0.45 -8.71 0.13
CA TYR A 116 0.73 -8.80 -0.72
C TYR A 116 1.31 -7.42 -1.06
N LEU A 117 0.48 -6.46 -1.48
CA LEU A 117 0.90 -5.09 -1.74
C LEU A 117 1.50 -4.44 -0.47
N LEU A 118 0.87 -4.67 0.69
CA LEU A 118 1.36 -4.20 1.99
C LEU A 118 2.75 -4.74 2.31
N THR A 119 2.99 -6.02 2.04
CA THR A 119 4.28 -6.66 2.29
C THR A 119 5.36 -6.10 1.35
N LEU A 120 5.01 -5.90 0.07
CA LEU A 120 5.94 -5.41 -0.94
C LEU A 120 6.37 -3.95 -0.71
N PHE A 121 5.41 -3.10 -0.32
CA PHE A 121 5.59 -1.65 -0.20
C PHE A 121 5.56 -1.15 1.25
N LYS A 122 5.81 -2.04 2.22
CA LYS A 122 5.68 -1.75 3.66
C LYS A 122 6.31 -0.42 4.07
N HIS A 123 7.56 -0.16 3.68
CA HIS A 123 8.28 1.05 4.08
C HIS A 123 7.68 2.31 3.45
N GLN A 124 7.36 2.26 2.16
CA GLN A 124 6.74 3.37 1.45
C GLN A 124 5.38 3.71 2.07
N ILE A 125 4.54 2.69 2.28
CA ILE A 125 3.21 2.82 2.88
C ILE A 125 3.30 3.39 4.29
N THR A 126 4.14 2.82 5.16
CA THR A 126 4.24 3.27 6.55
C THR A 126 4.83 4.67 6.65
N SER A 127 5.83 5.00 5.82
CA SER A 127 6.41 6.34 5.80
C SER A 127 5.41 7.35 5.28
N TRP A 128 4.68 7.01 4.22
CA TRP A 128 3.76 7.91 3.54
C TRP A 128 2.49 8.15 4.35
N PHE A 129 1.92 7.11 4.96
CA PHE A 129 0.75 7.24 5.82
C PHE A 129 1.09 7.74 7.23
N GLY A 130 2.27 7.39 7.76
CA GLY A 130 2.71 7.90 9.06
C GLY A 130 2.90 9.41 9.08
N THR A 131 3.43 10.01 8.00
CA THR A 131 3.52 11.48 7.90
C THR A 131 2.18 12.18 7.67
N THR A 132 1.10 11.41 7.53
CA THR A 132 -0.22 11.93 7.18
C THR A 132 -1.24 11.44 8.19
N PRO A 133 -1.19 11.79 9.49
CA PRO A 133 -2.10 11.24 10.50
C PRO A 133 -3.59 11.48 10.19
N HIS A 134 -3.92 12.59 9.52
CA HIS A 134 -5.26 12.86 8.99
C HIS A 134 -5.72 11.83 7.95
N PHE A 135 -4.82 11.06 7.36
CA PHE A 135 -5.16 9.97 6.44
C PHE A 135 -6.13 8.96 7.03
N ILE A 136 -5.91 8.52 8.28
CA ILE A 136 -6.79 7.54 8.92
C ILE A 136 -8.16 8.17 9.14
N THR A 137 -8.21 9.43 9.55
CA THR A 137 -9.46 10.16 9.76
C THR A 137 -10.20 10.46 8.46
N ASP A 138 -9.49 10.80 7.39
CA ASP A 138 -10.07 11.30 6.15
C ASP A 138 -10.46 10.18 5.19
N ASN A 139 -9.88 8.97 5.35
CA ASN A 139 -10.12 7.85 4.43
C ASN A 139 -10.77 6.66 5.13
N VAL A 140 -10.54 6.50 6.43
CA VAL A 140 -11.16 5.46 7.24
C VAL A 140 -12.30 6.03 8.09
N GLY A 141 -12.22 7.31 8.49
CA GLY A 141 -13.29 7.96 9.26
C GLY A 141 -14.58 8.23 8.48
N GLU A 142 -14.59 8.04 7.16
CA GLU A 142 -15.80 8.13 6.31
C GLU A 142 -16.51 6.76 6.12
N THR A 143 -15.95 5.66 6.63
CA THR A 143 -16.59 4.34 6.48
C THR A 143 -17.84 4.23 7.36
N ASN A 144 -18.99 4.12 6.72
CA ASN A 144 -20.29 4.11 7.41
C ASN A 144 -20.93 2.72 7.48
N THR A 145 -20.36 1.73 6.79
CA THR A 145 -20.87 0.34 6.79
C THR A 145 -19.85 -0.64 7.35
N ILE A 146 -20.35 -1.74 7.94
CA ILE A 146 -19.53 -2.83 8.48
C ILE A 146 -18.61 -3.41 7.39
N GLU A 147 -19.10 -3.53 6.16
CA GLU A 147 -18.38 -4.07 5.01
C GLU A 147 -17.17 -3.21 4.63
N GLN A 148 -17.26 -1.89 4.79
CA GLN A 148 -16.16 -0.96 4.55
C GLN A 148 -15.17 -0.93 5.72
N CYS A 149 -15.65 -1.13 6.95
CA CYS A 149 -14.80 -1.14 8.14
C CYS A 149 -13.86 -2.36 8.18
N ARG A 150 -14.32 -3.55 7.79
CA ARG A 150 -13.52 -4.80 7.81
C ARG A 150 -12.15 -4.67 7.10
N PRO A 151 -12.07 -4.26 5.83
CA PRO A 151 -10.79 -4.15 5.15
C PRO A 151 -9.91 -3.04 5.73
N ALA A 152 -10.51 -1.94 6.19
CA ALA A 152 -9.76 -0.86 6.82
C ALA A 152 -9.11 -1.28 8.16
N VAL A 153 -9.86 -1.98 9.01
CA VAL A 153 -9.33 -2.54 10.27
C VAL A 153 -8.27 -3.62 10.00
N THR A 154 -8.46 -4.45 8.97
CA THR A 154 -7.48 -5.47 8.55
C THR A 154 -6.17 -4.81 8.09
N PHE A 155 -6.27 -3.76 7.29
CA PHE A 155 -5.14 -2.96 6.84
C PHE A 155 -4.40 -2.34 8.03
N LEU A 156 -5.11 -1.65 8.92
CA LEU A 156 -4.52 -1.02 10.11
C LEU A 156 -3.87 -2.06 11.04
N SER A 157 -4.49 -3.21 11.22
CA SER A 157 -3.93 -4.33 11.97
C SER A 157 -2.63 -4.85 11.36
N THR A 158 -2.50 -4.83 10.02
CA THR A 158 -1.27 -5.22 9.32
C THR A 158 -0.19 -4.15 9.47
N VAL A 159 -0.56 -2.87 9.40
CA VAL A 159 0.36 -1.75 9.66
C VAL A 159 0.92 -1.82 11.09
N LEU A 160 0.08 -2.11 12.09
CA LEU A 160 0.54 -2.27 13.46
C LEU A 160 1.45 -3.50 13.63
N ASP A 161 1.20 -4.62 12.93
CA ASP A 161 2.13 -5.76 12.93
C ASP A 161 3.51 -5.36 12.41
N LEU A 162 3.55 -4.55 11.35
CA LEU A 162 4.80 -4.02 10.80
C LEU A 162 5.50 -3.11 11.81
N CYS A 163 4.78 -2.21 12.47
CA CYS A 163 5.32 -1.40 13.57
C CYS A 163 5.86 -2.28 14.72
N SER A 164 5.19 -3.39 15.05
CA SER A 164 5.63 -4.27 16.14
C SER A 164 6.97 -4.93 15.81
N ARG A 165 7.14 -5.36 14.54
CA ARG A 165 8.35 -6.04 14.05
C ARG A 165 9.50 -5.09 13.76
N GLU A 166 9.21 -3.87 13.31
CA GLU A 166 10.23 -2.91 12.84
C GLU A 166 10.35 -1.70 13.77
N LYS A 167 11.42 -1.72 14.58
CA LYS A 167 11.67 -0.69 15.61
C LYS A 167 11.73 0.73 15.04
N ASP A 168 12.35 0.93 13.88
CA ASP A 168 12.50 2.25 13.27
C ASP A 168 11.16 2.82 12.83
N ILE A 169 10.28 1.98 12.26
CA ILE A 169 8.92 2.37 11.89
C ILE A 169 8.12 2.68 13.15
N ARG A 170 8.20 1.83 14.19
CA ARG A 170 7.51 2.04 15.46
C ARG A 170 7.85 3.39 16.09
N GLN A 171 9.14 3.67 16.22
CA GLN A 171 9.61 4.88 16.89
C GLN A 171 9.24 6.14 16.14
N LYS A 172 9.18 6.06 14.81
CA LYS A 172 8.92 7.23 13.97
C LYS A 172 7.44 7.50 13.73
N TYR A 173 6.63 6.44 13.60
CA TYR A 173 5.24 6.54 13.13
C TYR A 173 4.21 5.83 14.02
N GLY A 174 4.63 5.02 15.00
CA GLY A 174 3.73 4.20 15.81
C GLY A 174 2.64 5.00 16.52
N SER A 175 3.00 6.10 17.18
CA SER A 175 2.04 6.95 17.88
C SER A 175 1.02 7.60 16.93
N GLN A 176 1.44 8.02 15.73
CA GLN A 176 0.54 8.62 14.74
C GLN A 176 -0.52 7.64 14.24
N PHE A 177 -0.14 6.36 14.05
CA PHE A 177 -1.09 5.31 13.71
C PHE A 177 -2.06 5.03 14.86
N ILE A 178 -1.58 4.97 16.09
CA ILE A 178 -2.42 4.78 17.29
C ILE A 178 -3.42 5.94 17.43
N ASP A 179 -2.96 7.18 17.35
CA ASP A 179 -3.79 8.37 17.50
C ASP A 179 -4.90 8.40 16.43
N GLY A 180 -4.56 8.09 15.17
CA GLY A 180 -5.56 8.03 14.10
C GLY A 180 -6.56 6.89 14.27
N ILE A 181 -6.13 5.72 14.79
CA ILE A 181 -7.04 4.60 15.13
C ILE A 181 -8.02 5.02 16.22
N TYR A 182 -7.55 5.65 17.30
CA TYR A 182 -8.43 6.13 18.37
C TYR A 182 -9.38 7.23 17.89
N THR A 183 -8.93 8.08 16.97
CA THR A 183 -9.79 9.12 16.38
C THR A 183 -10.92 8.49 15.55
N CYS A 184 -10.64 7.41 14.82
CA CYS A 184 -11.64 6.66 14.02
C CYS A 184 -12.40 5.58 14.81
N TRP A 185 -12.19 5.51 16.13
CA TRP A 185 -12.81 4.49 16.97
C TRP A 185 -14.35 4.46 16.89
N PRO A 186 -15.06 5.60 16.87
CA PRO A 186 -16.52 5.62 16.75
C PRO A 186 -17.02 4.89 15.48
N GLN A 187 -16.29 5.00 14.37
CA GLN A 187 -16.64 4.35 13.10
C GLN A 187 -16.47 2.83 13.17
N PHE A 188 -15.39 2.38 13.83
CA PHE A 188 -15.12 0.96 14.04
C PHE A 188 -16.04 0.29 15.06
N SER A 189 -16.73 1.07 15.90
CA SER A 189 -17.64 0.53 16.92
C SER A 189 -18.76 -0.33 16.33
N SER A 190 -19.14 -0.09 15.06
CA SER A 190 -20.09 -0.92 14.32
C SER A 190 -19.68 -2.40 14.25
N LEU A 191 -18.38 -2.69 14.11
CA LEU A 191 -17.83 -4.05 14.11
C LEU A 191 -17.90 -4.71 15.49
N TYR A 192 -17.73 -3.93 16.56
CA TYR A 192 -17.86 -4.43 17.94
C TYR A 192 -19.31 -4.86 18.26
N TYR A 193 -20.28 -4.11 17.76
CA TYR A 193 -21.71 -4.41 17.92
C TYR A 193 -22.25 -5.42 16.90
N SER A 194 -21.43 -5.87 15.94
CA SER A 194 -21.81 -6.90 14.97
C SER A 194 -22.25 -8.20 15.67
N THR A 195 -23.18 -8.93 15.07
CA THR A 195 -23.54 -10.27 15.53
C THR A 195 -22.53 -11.34 15.11
N ASN A 196 -21.65 -11.02 14.16
CA ASN A 196 -20.58 -11.90 13.71
C ASN A 196 -19.40 -11.87 14.69
N VAL A 197 -18.96 -13.05 15.14
CA VAL A 197 -17.81 -13.20 16.05
C VAL A 197 -16.51 -12.76 15.39
N ASP A 198 -16.35 -12.97 14.08
CA ASP A 198 -15.14 -12.60 13.34
C ASP A 198 -14.91 -11.09 13.34
N ASP A 199 -15.99 -10.30 13.24
CA ASP A 199 -15.93 -8.83 13.28
C ASP A 199 -15.47 -8.33 14.65
N LYS A 200 -15.96 -8.96 15.71
CA LYS A 200 -15.51 -8.65 17.09
C LYS A 200 -14.05 -9.01 17.28
N LEU A 201 -13.64 -10.17 16.79
CA LEU A 201 -12.26 -10.63 16.88
C LEU A 201 -11.31 -9.68 16.13
N LEU A 202 -11.74 -9.17 14.97
CA LEU A 202 -10.98 -8.21 14.19
C LEU A 202 -10.71 -6.92 14.98
N ILE A 203 -11.73 -6.40 15.66
CA ILE A 203 -11.60 -5.20 16.52
C ILE A 203 -10.74 -5.46 17.75
N VAL A 204 -10.94 -6.59 18.44
CA VAL A 204 -10.12 -6.97 19.60
C VAL A 204 -8.66 -7.13 19.17
N THR A 205 -8.41 -7.67 17.99
CA THR A 205 -7.07 -7.80 17.42
C THR A 205 -6.43 -6.43 17.17
N LEU A 206 -7.17 -5.50 16.56
CA LEU A 206 -6.68 -4.14 16.32
C LEU A 206 -6.30 -3.46 17.65
N LEU A 207 -7.20 -3.49 18.64
CA LEU A 207 -6.95 -2.91 19.96
C LEU A 207 -5.77 -3.56 20.68
N THR A 208 -5.67 -4.89 20.63
CA THR A 208 -4.55 -5.58 21.28
C THR A 208 -3.22 -5.13 20.68
N LYS A 209 -3.17 -4.94 19.36
CA LYS A 209 -1.98 -4.45 18.67
C LYS A 209 -1.65 -3.00 19.03
N THR A 210 -2.63 -2.12 19.27
CA THR A 210 -2.34 -0.75 19.70
C THR A 210 -1.67 -0.69 21.07
N PHE A 211 -1.92 -1.66 21.97
CA PHE A 211 -1.23 -1.73 23.27
C PHE A 211 0.21 -2.27 23.19
N ILE A 212 0.55 -2.97 22.12
CA ILE A 212 1.89 -3.55 21.90
C ILE A 212 2.86 -2.50 21.33
N ILE A 213 2.32 -1.56 20.55
CA ILE A 213 3.07 -0.48 19.90
C ILE A 213 3.37 0.65 20.89
#